data_AF-A0A523QKT0-F1
#
_entry.id   AF-A0A523QKT0-F1
#
_cell.length_a   1.000
_cell.length_b   1.000
_cell.length_c   1.000
_cell.angle_alpha   90.00
_cell.angle_beta   90.00
_cell.angle_gamma   90.00
#
_symmetry.space_group_name_H-M   'P 1'
#
loop_
_entity.id
_entity.type
_entity.pdbx_description
1 polymer ?
#
loop_
_entity_poly.entity_id
_entity_poly.type
_entity_poly.pdbx_seq_one_letter_code
_entity_poly.pdbx_strand_id
1 'polypeptide(L)'
;GYNGKSTLLDALALGCYNHIPGDGREFVISSPDTVMIRAEDGRFVENVDISPFIGNLPLGGDTTSFSTLNASGSTSQAANIMEAIQMGARVLLIDEDTSATNFMIRDERMQRLVKKDKEPITPLIDKIKFLYRDLGVSTILVMGGSGDYFDVADTVIMMDTYEPIEVSREAKSISKQDRTHRSCEGGDTFGEVRSRMPLRESFNPGRGKLGKVKIKSRGMKGIAFGYELIDLSWVEQLVEEAQTRSIGDLIYYAARELFDGKRTLREALGIIEEKLKKEGLDSLLPFISGQYAFPRKYEMAAAINRLTSLKCKRA
;
A
#
# COMPACT_ATOMS: atom_id res chain seq x y z
N GLY A 1 13.39 -17.79 3.77
CA GLY A 1 14.29 -18.90 3.36
C GLY A 1 14.97 -18.56 2.04
N TYR A 2 16.29 -18.75 1.94
CA TYR A 2 17.15 -18.23 0.87
C TYR A 2 17.10 -19.01 -0.46
N ASN A 3 15.90 -19.23 -1.01
CA ASN A 3 15.73 -19.90 -2.31
C ASN A 3 15.31 -18.95 -3.45
N GLY A 4 15.31 -17.63 -3.21
CA GLY A 4 14.98 -16.62 -4.23
C GLY A 4 13.54 -16.11 -4.23
N LYS A 5 12.73 -16.39 -3.19
CA LYS A 5 11.33 -15.91 -3.11
C LYS A 5 11.21 -14.38 -3.11
N SER A 6 11.87 -13.71 -2.17
CA SER A 6 11.82 -12.24 -2.09
C SER A 6 12.48 -11.61 -3.31
N THR A 7 13.55 -12.19 -3.85
CA THR A 7 14.17 -11.72 -5.11
C THR A 7 13.19 -11.72 -6.28
N LEU A 8 12.36 -12.76 -6.43
CA LEU A 8 11.31 -12.80 -7.45
C LEU A 8 10.26 -11.72 -7.19
N LEU A 9 9.81 -11.55 -5.93
CA LEU A 9 8.82 -10.54 -5.58
C LEU A 9 9.34 -9.11 -5.80
N ASP A 10 10.60 -8.84 -5.47
CA ASP A 10 11.28 -7.55 -5.68
C ASP A 10 11.36 -7.22 -7.18
N ALA A 11 11.67 -8.21 -8.02
CA ALA A 11 11.67 -8.04 -9.47
C ALA A 11 10.26 -7.70 -10.00
N LEU A 12 9.22 -8.36 -9.48
CA LEU A 12 7.83 -8.04 -9.81
C LEU A 12 7.41 -6.66 -9.29
N ALA A 13 7.89 -6.24 -8.11
CA ALA A 13 7.57 -4.94 -7.54
C ALA A 13 8.11 -3.79 -8.40
N LEU A 14 9.30 -3.97 -8.99
CA LEU A 14 9.90 -2.98 -9.89
C LEU A 14 9.50 -3.14 -11.34
N GLY A 15 8.81 -4.24 -11.71
CA GLY A 15 8.31 -4.47 -13.07
C GLY A 15 7.26 -3.46 -13.57
N CYS A 16 6.82 -2.52 -12.73
CA CYS A 16 6.06 -1.35 -13.16
C CYS A 16 6.92 -0.27 -13.85
N TYR A 17 8.25 -0.41 -13.82
CA TYR A 17 9.20 0.45 -14.52
C TYR A 17 9.89 -0.32 -15.65
N ASN A 18 10.21 0.39 -16.72
CA ASN A 18 11.10 -0.14 -17.74
C ASN A 18 12.52 -0.19 -17.18
N HIS A 19 13.24 -1.27 -17.46
CA HIS A 19 14.65 -1.41 -17.09
C HIS A 19 15.54 -1.23 -18.33
N ILE A 20 16.80 -0.82 -18.11
CA ILE A 20 17.78 -0.68 -19.18
C ILE A 20 18.16 -2.06 -19.76
N PRO A 21 18.57 -2.14 -21.04
CA PRO A 21 19.04 -3.39 -21.62
C PRO A 21 20.23 -3.98 -20.84
N GLY A 22 20.19 -5.29 -20.54
CA GLY A 22 21.23 -5.99 -19.80
C GLY A 22 21.13 -5.89 -18.27
N ASP A 23 20.06 -5.30 -17.73
CA ASP A 23 19.78 -5.28 -16.29
C ASP A 23 19.44 -6.67 -15.72
N GLY A 24 18.89 -7.57 -16.56
CA GLY A 24 18.37 -8.89 -16.18
C GLY A 24 16.87 -8.89 -15.90
N ARG A 25 16.26 -7.73 -15.64
CA ARG A 25 14.82 -7.55 -15.40
C ARG A 25 14.09 -6.80 -16.52
N GLU A 26 14.75 -6.53 -17.64
CA GLU A 26 14.18 -5.76 -18.77
C GLU A 26 12.91 -6.36 -19.38
N PHE A 27 12.64 -7.65 -19.14
CA PHE A 27 11.42 -8.34 -19.55
C PHE A 27 10.55 -8.81 -18.37
N VAL A 28 10.90 -8.42 -17.13
CA VAL A 28 10.05 -8.63 -15.96
C VAL A 28 9.08 -7.47 -15.87
N ILE A 29 7.85 -7.69 -16.33
CA ILE A 29 6.83 -6.66 -16.47
C ILE A 29 5.67 -6.97 -15.53
N SER A 30 5.27 -5.96 -14.75
CA SER A 30 4.10 -5.99 -13.88
C SER A 30 3.11 -4.93 -14.34
N SER A 31 1.84 -5.09 -13.92
CA SER A 31 0.83 -4.05 -14.15
C SER A 31 1.31 -2.69 -13.59
N PRO A 32 1.06 -1.57 -14.27
CA PRO A 32 1.40 -0.24 -13.73
C PRO A 32 0.68 0.05 -12.41
N ASP A 33 -0.46 -0.62 -12.17
CA ASP A 33 -1.28 -0.54 -10.96
C ASP A 33 -0.88 -1.57 -9.89
N THR A 34 0.39 -2.03 -9.90
CA THR A 34 0.97 -2.95 -8.90
C THR A 34 1.56 -2.18 -7.72
N VAL A 35 1.17 -2.56 -6.51
CA VAL A 35 1.60 -1.90 -5.26
C VAL A 35 2.18 -2.93 -4.27
N MET A 36 3.37 -2.65 -3.76
CA MET A 36 3.99 -3.38 -2.65
C MET A 36 3.35 -2.96 -1.32
N ILE A 37 2.94 -3.94 -0.53
CA ILE A 37 2.29 -3.75 0.76
C ILE A 37 3.13 -4.40 1.84
N ARG A 38 3.32 -3.65 2.93
CA ARG A 38 3.98 -4.11 4.15
C ARG A 38 3.35 -3.49 5.39
N ALA A 39 3.65 -4.04 6.56
CA ALA A 39 3.37 -3.39 7.83
C ALA A 39 4.26 -2.16 7.98
N GLU A 40 3.78 -1.11 8.67
CA GLU A 40 4.47 0.16 8.94
C GLU A 40 4.21 0.62 10.37
N ASP A 41 4.83 -0.07 11.33
CA ASP A 41 4.61 0.20 12.74
C ASP A 41 5.00 1.63 13.12
N GLY A 42 4.11 2.31 13.81
CA GLY A 42 4.23 3.70 14.24
C GLY A 42 3.88 4.77 13.21
N ARG A 43 3.44 4.42 12.00
CA ARG A 43 3.05 5.44 11.02
C ARG A 43 1.77 6.18 11.40
N PHE A 44 1.62 7.37 10.83
CA PHE A 44 0.38 8.13 10.82
C PHE A 44 -0.66 7.52 9.86
N VAL A 45 -1.93 7.60 10.24
CA VAL A 45 -3.09 7.27 9.40
C VAL A 45 -4.20 8.30 9.67
N GLU A 46 -4.87 8.77 8.63
CA GLU A 46 -5.95 9.77 8.74
C GLU A 46 -7.22 9.33 8.00
N ASN A 47 -8.31 9.15 8.73
CA ASN A 47 -9.66 8.88 8.22
C ASN A 47 -9.74 7.74 7.19
N VAL A 48 -8.97 6.66 7.35
CA VAL A 48 -9.00 5.49 6.46
C VAL A 48 -10.03 4.48 6.97
N ASP A 49 -10.87 3.96 6.08
CA ASP A 49 -11.76 2.86 6.44
C ASP A 49 -10.97 1.55 6.43
N ILE A 50 -10.65 1.02 7.62
CA ILE A 50 -9.98 -0.27 7.79
C ILE A 50 -10.94 -1.34 8.33
N SER A 51 -12.25 -1.05 8.39
CA SER A 51 -13.27 -1.96 8.90
C SER A 51 -13.35 -3.32 8.19
N PRO A 52 -12.95 -3.48 6.90
CA PRO A 52 -12.84 -4.81 6.30
C PRO A 52 -11.89 -5.75 7.05
N PHE A 53 -10.84 -5.23 7.66
CA PHE A 53 -9.85 -6.03 8.37
C PHE A 53 -9.88 -5.87 9.88
N ILE A 54 -10.31 -4.72 10.38
CA ILE A 54 -10.25 -4.39 11.81
C ILE A 54 -11.66 -4.03 12.29
N GLY A 55 -12.24 -4.90 13.11
CA GLY A 55 -13.51 -4.68 13.80
C GLY A 55 -13.37 -3.74 15.00
N ASN A 56 -14.05 -4.07 16.10
CA ASN A 56 -14.13 -3.17 17.25
C ASN A 56 -12.79 -3.03 17.97
N LEU A 57 -12.18 -1.83 17.92
CA LEU A 57 -10.96 -1.55 18.65
C LEU A 57 -11.20 -1.53 20.17
N PRO A 58 -10.18 -1.88 20.98
CA PRO A 58 -10.20 -1.61 22.41
C PRO A 58 -10.45 -0.10 22.63
N LEU A 59 -11.41 0.25 23.49
CA LEU A 59 -11.92 1.62 23.73
C LEU A 59 -12.93 2.18 22.71
N GLY A 60 -13.41 1.38 21.76
CA GLY A 60 -14.53 1.76 20.89
C GLY A 60 -14.17 2.74 19.77
N GLY A 61 -12.93 2.73 19.30
CA GLY A 61 -12.50 3.54 18.16
C GLY A 61 -13.24 3.14 16.86
N ASP A 62 -13.64 4.14 16.08
CA ASP A 62 -14.31 3.94 14.79
C ASP A 62 -13.30 3.49 13.72
N THR A 63 -13.41 2.23 13.27
CA THR A 63 -12.57 1.68 12.20
C THR A 63 -13.01 2.07 10.80
N THR A 64 -14.19 2.68 10.67
CA THR A 64 -14.65 3.21 9.39
C THR A 64 -14.03 4.57 9.05
N SER A 65 -13.53 5.32 10.06
CA SER A 65 -12.79 6.59 9.94
C SER A 65 -11.54 6.51 10.81
N PHE A 66 -10.75 5.46 10.62
CA PHE A 66 -9.60 5.21 11.48
C PHE A 66 -8.54 6.29 11.29
N SER A 67 -8.15 6.91 12.39
CA SER A 67 -7.10 7.93 12.45
C SER A 67 -6.23 7.69 13.67
N THR A 68 -4.91 7.78 13.51
CA THR A 68 -3.94 7.60 14.60
C THR A 68 -2.61 8.24 14.26
N LEU A 69 -1.90 8.71 15.29
CA LEU A 69 -0.51 9.16 15.19
C LEU A 69 0.50 8.01 15.27
N ASN A 70 0.06 6.82 15.68
CA ASN A 70 0.92 5.68 15.97
C ASN A 70 0.17 4.37 15.68
N ALA A 71 0.05 4.00 14.40
CA ALA A 71 -0.59 2.75 13.99
C ALA A 71 0.25 1.54 14.40
N SER A 72 -0.39 0.43 14.79
CA SER A 72 0.31 -0.83 15.02
C SER A 72 0.66 -1.50 13.69
N GLY A 73 1.51 -2.53 13.71
CA GLY A 73 1.81 -3.33 12.51
C GLY A 73 0.57 -3.80 11.72
N SER A 74 -0.45 -4.34 12.38
CA SER A 74 -1.67 -4.81 11.70
C SER A 74 -2.55 -3.68 11.17
N THR A 75 -2.73 -2.59 11.94
CA THR A 75 -3.59 -1.48 11.51
C THR A 75 -2.92 -0.63 10.43
N SER A 76 -1.60 -0.49 10.46
CA SER A 76 -0.82 0.14 9.40
C SER A 76 -0.85 -0.66 8.10
N GLN A 77 -0.72 -2.00 8.17
CA GLN A 77 -0.83 -2.86 6.98
C GLN A 77 -2.25 -2.85 6.39
N ALA A 78 -3.29 -2.88 7.24
CA ALA A 78 -4.67 -2.72 6.81
C ALA A 78 -4.89 -1.38 6.11
N ALA A 79 -4.40 -0.28 6.70
CA ALA A 79 -4.47 1.05 6.09
C ALA A 79 -3.73 1.10 4.75
N ASN A 80 -2.54 0.50 4.65
CA ASN A 80 -1.76 0.43 3.41
C ASN A 80 -2.53 -0.24 2.27
N ILE A 81 -3.16 -1.40 2.54
CA ILE A 81 -4.03 -2.09 1.57
C ILE A 81 -5.20 -1.20 1.14
N MET A 82 -5.92 -0.62 2.10
CA MET A 82 -7.10 0.19 1.81
C MET A 82 -6.76 1.47 1.03
N GLU A 83 -5.63 2.10 1.34
CA GLU A 83 -5.11 3.26 0.60
C GLU A 83 -4.72 2.89 -0.84
N ALA A 84 -4.05 1.74 -1.05
CA ALA A 84 -3.69 1.26 -2.38
C ALA A 84 -4.93 0.97 -3.25
N ILE A 85 -5.93 0.28 -2.68
CA ILE A 85 -7.20 -0.02 -3.35
C ILE A 85 -7.96 1.29 -3.65
N GLN A 86 -7.97 2.25 -2.71
CA GLN A 86 -8.57 3.57 -2.92
C GLN A 86 -7.97 4.29 -4.14
N MET A 87 -6.66 4.13 -4.39
CA MET A 87 -5.98 4.68 -5.57
C MET A 87 -6.17 3.85 -6.85
N GLY A 88 -6.85 2.71 -6.75
CA GLY A 88 -7.17 1.83 -7.86
C GLY A 88 -6.09 0.79 -8.16
N ALA A 89 -5.32 0.35 -7.16
CA ALA A 89 -4.41 -0.78 -7.32
C ALA A 89 -5.15 -2.02 -7.87
N ARG A 90 -4.49 -2.77 -8.74
CA ARG A 90 -5.01 -4.02 -9.34
C ARG A 90 -4.24 -5.25 -8.92
N VAL A 91 -3.00 -5.07 -8.44
CA VAL A 91 -2.15 -6.14 -7.94
C VAL A 91 -1.52 -5.67 -6.63
N LEU A 92 -1.65 -6.48 -5.58
CA LEU A 92 -0.95 -6.28 -4.31
C LEU A 92 0.16 -7.32 -4.20
N LEU A 93 1.37 -6.85 -3.90
CA LEU A 93 2.52 -7.70 -3.58
C LEU A 93 2.74 -7.67 -2.07
N ILE A 94 2.88 -8.82 -1.45
CA ILE A 94 3.05 -8.95 0.00
C ILE A 94 4.15 -9.97 0.28
N ASP A 95 5.06 -9.63 1.19
CA ASP A 95 6.04 -10.58 1.74
C ASP A 95 5.70 -10.85 3.21
N GLU A 96 5.59 -12.14 3.59
CA GLU A 96 5.38 -12.57 4.98
C GLU A 96 6.44 -11.99 5.92
N ASP A 97 7.70 -11.89 5.48
CA ASP A 97 8.83 -11.42 6.31
C ASP A 97 8.74 -9.92 6.65
N THR A 98 7.93 -9.14 5.93
CA THR A 98 7.71 -7.69 6.16
C THR A 98 6.29 -7.36 6.61
N SER A 99 5.47 -8.39 6.85
CA SER A 99 4.07 -8.27 7.24
C SER A 99 3.87 -8.46 8.74
N ALA A 100 2.75 -7.95 9.27
CA ALA A 100 2.34 -8.25 10.63
C ALA A 100 1.76 -9.67 10.69
N THR A 101 2.41 -10.57 11.42
CA THR A 101 2.00 -11.99 11.51
C THR A 101 0.53 -12.15 11.90
N ASN A 102 0.08 -11.41 12.91
CA ASN A 102 -1.31 -11.45 13.40
C ASN A 102 -2.33 -10.91 12.38
N PHE A 103 -1.88 -10.18 11.36
CA PHE A 103 -2.70 -9.74 10.24
C PHE A 103 -2.77 -10.80 9.14
N MET A 104 -1.66 -11.52 8.91
CA MET A 104 -1.56 -12.50 7.83
C MET A 104 -2.40 -13.75 8.10
N ILE A 105 -2.33 -14.28 9.31
CA ILE A 105 -2.94 -15.56 9.62
C ILE A 105 -3.39 -15.61 11.08
N ARG A 106 -4.41 -16.43 11.32
CA ARG A 106 -4.83 -16.82 12.66
C ARG A 106 -5.13 -18.29 12.63
N ASP A 107 -4.33 -19.10 13.33
CA ASP A 107 -4.50 -20.54 13.26
C ASP A 107 -5.74 -21.03 14.03
N GLU A 108 -6.11 -22.29 13.80
CA GLU A 108 -7.25 -22.93 14.47
C GLU A 108 -7.13 -22.94 16.00
N ARG A 109 -5.91 -23.12 16.53
CA ARG A 109 -5.68 -23.18 17.98
C ARG A 109 -5.96 -21.84 18.63
N MET A 110 -5.55 -20.76 17.99
CA MET A 110 -5.78 -19.39 18.43
C MET A 110 -7.26 -19.01 18.35
N GLN A 111 -7.98 -19.48 17.33
CA GLN A 111 -9.45 -19.32 17.24
C GLN A 111 -10.19 -20.07 18.35
N ARG A 112 -9.69 -21.23 18.79
CA ARG A 112 -10.25 -21.99 19.92
C ARG A 112 -9.97 -21.31 21.26
N LEU A 113 -8.79 -20.71 21.43
CA LEU A 113 -8.37 -20.06 22.67
C LEU A 113 -9.02 -18.69 22.85
N VAL A 114 -8.93 -17.84 21.84
CA VAL A 114 -9.48 -16.49 21.83
C VAL A 114 -10.69 -16.53 20.91
N LYS A 115 -11.89 -16.21 21.41
CA LYS A 115 -13.09 -16.16 20.58
C LYS A 115 -13.09 -14.90 19.69
N LYS A 116 -13.80 -14.94 18.56
CA LYS A 116 -13.84 -13.84 17.57
C LYS A 116 -14.32 -12.50 18.15
N ASP A 117 -15.23 -12.51 19.12
CA ASP A 117 -15.70 -11.30 19.82
C ASP A 117 -14.60 -10.54 20.57
N LYS A 118 -13.47 -11.20 20.86
CA LYS A 118 -12.31 -10.63 21.54
C LYS A 118 -11.11 -10.39 20.62
N GLU A 119 -11.19 -10.81 19.36
CA GLU A 119 -10.14 -10.61 18.36
C GLU A 119 -10.65 -9.67 17.25
N PRO A 120 -10.27 -8.39 17.29
CA PRO A 120 -10.77 -7.41 16.32
C PRO A 120 -10.22 -7.65 14.92
N ILE A 121 -9.09 -8.35 14.77
CA ILE A 121 -8.48 -8.55 13.46
C ILE A 121 -9.19 -9.68 12.72
N THR A 122 -9.62 -9.39 11.49
CA THR A 122 -9.97 -10.37 10.48
C THR A 122 -8.74 -10.59 9.60
N PRO A 123 -8.15 -11.79 9.60
CA PRO A 123 -6.87 -12.02 8.96
C PRO A 123 -7.00 -11.94 7.43
N LEU A 124 -5.92 -11.55 6.76
CA LEU A 124 -5.86 -11.36 5.31
C LEU A 124 -6.33 -12.59 4.54
N ILE A 125 -5.97 -13.79 4.99
CA ILE A 125 -6.37 -15.06 4.38
C ILE A 125 -7.89 -15.19 4.21
N ASP A 126 -8.66 -14.61 5.12
CA ASP A 126 -10.13 -14.69 5.08
C ASP A 126 -10.75 -13.59 4.20
N LYS A 127 -9.96 -12.58 3.80
CA LYS A 127 -10.39 -11.50 2.89
C LYS A 127 -9.80 -11.58 1.49
N ILE A 128 -8.71 -12.34 1.29
CA ILE A 128 -7.94 -12.34 0.03
C ILE A 128 -8.76 -12.79 -1.18
N LYS A 129 -9.69 -13.75 -1.01
CA LYS A 129 -10.60 -14.17 -2.09
C LYS A 129 -11.55 -13.04 -2.51
N PHE A 130 -11.99 -12.22 -1.56
CA PHE A 130 -12.91 -11.13 -1.84
C PHE A 130 -12.22 -9.95 -2.51
N LEU A 131 -10.90 -9.74 -2.28
CA LEU A 131 -10.12 -8.77 -3.06
C LEU A 131 -10.23 -9.06 -4.55
N TYR A 132 -10.06 -10.32 -4.96
CA TYR A 132 -10.19 -10.70 -6.36
C TYR A 132 -11.65 -10.72 -6.82
N ARG A 133 -12.53 -11.43 -6.11
CA ARG A 133 -13.92 -11.66 -6.53
C ARG A 133 -14.75 -10.37 -6.58
N ASP A 134 -14.62 -9.51 -5.58
CA ASP A 134 -15.47 -8.34 -5.43
C ASP A 134 -14.83 -7.08 -6.03
N LEU A 135 -13.50 -6.95 -5.96
CA LEU A 135 -12.78 -5.74 -6.40
C LEU A 135 -11.90 -5.92 -7.65
N GLY A 136 -11.72 -7.16 -8.12
CA GLY A 136 -10.83 -7.47 -9.24
C GLY A 136 -9.34 -7.21 -8.92
N VAL A 137 -8.96 -7.29 -7.66
CA VAL A 137 -7.58 -7.05 -7.19
C VAL A 137 -6.89 -8.39 -6.96
N SER A 138 -5.84 -8.65 -7.74
CA SER A 138 -5.00 -9.85 -7.58
C SER A 138 -4.01 -9.66 -6.43
N THR A 139 -3.55 -10.75 -5.84
CA THR A 139 -2.54 -10.72 -4.78
C THR A 139 -1.46 -11.76 -5.06
N ILE A 140 -0.20 -11.34 -5.02
CA ILE A 140 0.97 -12.21 -5.05
C ILE A 140 1.59 -12.16 -3.67
N LEU A 141 1.71 -13.32 -3.04
CA LEU A 141 2.12 -13.44 -1.65
C LEU A 141 3.33 -14.37 -1.53
N VAL A 142 4.44 -13.86 -1.01
CA VAL A 142 5.57 -14.69 -0.60
C VAL A 142 5.27 -15.28 0.77
N MET A 143 5.25 -16.61 0.84
CA MET A 143 5.06 -17.38 2.07
C MET A 143 6.26 -18.29 2.36
N GLY A 144 6.50 -18.54 3.63
CA GLY A 144 7.45 -19.51 4.15
C GLY A 144 7.06 -20.14 5.49
N GLY A 145 6.14 -19.53 6.25
CA GLY A 145 5.78 -19.95 7.60
C GLY A 145 4.43 -20.65 7.73
N SER A 146 3.49 -20.45 6.80
CA SER A 146 2.12 -20.98 6.91
C SER A 146 1.61 -21.65 5.62
N GLY A 147 1.09 -22.87 5.76
CA GLY A 147 0.44 -23.63 4.68
C GLY A 147 -1.04 -23.32 4.48
N ASP A 148 -1.66 -22.56 5.40
CA ASP A 148 -3.11 -22.28 5.37
C ASP A 148 -3.54 -21.59 4.07
N TYR A 149 -2.64 -20.81 3.46
CA TYR A 149 -2.91 -20.12 2.19
C TYR A 149 -3.11 -21.07 1.00
N PHE A 150 -2.73 -22.35 1.09
CA PHE A 150 -3.02 -23.34 0.05
C PHE A 150 -4.52 -23.51 -0.19
N ASP A 151 -5.36 -23.31 0.83
CA ASP A 151 -6.82 -23.38 0.72
C ASP A 151 -7.40 -22.30 -0.21
N VAL A 152 -6.72 -21.16 -0.29
CA VAL A 152 -7.22 -19.96 -0.97
C VAL A 152 -6.45 -19.59 -2.24
N ALA A 153 -5.21 -20.06 -2.39
CA ALA A 153 -4.38 -19.75 -3.55
C ALA A 153 -4.88 -20.43 -4.84
N ASP A 154 -4.84 -19.70 -5.95
CA ASP A 154 -5.12 -20.25 -7.28
C ASP A 154 -3.88 -20.93 -7.87
N THR A 155 -2.71 -20.32 -7.67
CA THR A 155 -1.41 -20.82 -8.15
C THR A 155 -0.41 -20.82 -6.99
N VAL A 156 0.36 -21.89 -6.87
CA VAL A 156 1.46 -21.99 -5.89
C VAL A 156 2.75 -22.24 -6.64
N ILE A 157 3.70 -21.33 -6.48
CA ILE A 157 5.05 -21.44 -7.05
C ILE A 157 6.02 -21.69 -5.89
N MET A 158 6.70 -22.82 -5.93
CA MET A 158 7.81 -23.13 -5.03
C MET A 158 9.10 -22.65 -5.68
N MET A 159 9.89 -21.88 -4.95
CA MET A 159 11.27 -21.58 -5.32
C MET A 159 12.19 -22.62 -4.68
N ASP A 160 12.87 -23.41 -5.50
CA ASP A 160 13.89 -24.36 -5.09
C ASP A 160 15.21 -23.99 -5.76
N THR A 161 16.22 -23.66 -4.95
CA THR A 161 17.56 -23.33 -5.45
C THR A 161 17.53 -22.31 -6.61
N TYR A 162 16.71 -21.26 -6.46
CA TYR A 162 16.49 -20.18 -7.45
C TYR A 162 15.72 -20.58 -8.72
N GLU A 163 15.15 -21.78 -8.78
CA GLU A 163 14.29 -22.23 -9.87
C GLU A 163 12.80 -22.20 -9.45
N PRO A 164 11.91 -21.59 -10.25
CA PRO A 164 10.48 -21.59 -9.98
C PRO A 164 9.81 -22.88 -10.46
N ILE A 165 9.07 -23.54 -9.57
CA ILE A 165 8.33 -24.78 -9.86
C ILE A 165 6.85 -24.57 -9.50
N GLU A 166 5.95 -24.78 -10.46
CA GLU A 166 4.51 -24.71 -10.22
C GLU A 166 4.03 -25.98 -9.52
N VAL A 167 3.57 -25.84 -8.27
CA VAL A 167 3.19 -26.94 -7.36
C VAL A 167 1.73 -26.82 -6.90
N SER A 168 0.87 -26.15 -7.68
CA SER A 168 -0.50 -25.84 -7.26
C SER A 168 -1.32 -27.11 -6.98
N ARG A 169 -1.15 -28.16 -7.80
CA ARG A 169 -1.85 -29.44 -7.60
C ARG A 169 -1.45 -30.13 -6.31
N GLU A 170 -0.17 -30.13 -6.00
CA GLU A 170 0.37 -30.71 -4.77
C GLU A 170 -0.12 -29.95 -3.54
N ALA A 171 -0.04 -28.62 -3.58
CA ALA A 171 -0.55 -27.75 -2.51
C ALA A 171 -2.06 -27.99 -2.24
N LYS A 172 -2.88 -28.13 -3.29
CA LYS A 172 -4.31 -28.48 -3.15
C LYS A 172 -4.54 -29.90 -2.65
N SER A 173 -3.62 -30.84 -2.91
CA SER A 173 -3.70 -32.20 -2.34
C SER A 173 -3.42 -32.18 -0.84
N ILE A 174 -2.37 -31.47 -0.41
CA ILE A 174 -1.99 -31.32 0.99
C ILE A 174 -3.14 -30.68 1.79
N SER A 175 -3.68 -29.56 1.29
CA SER A 175 -4.84 -28.86 1.89
C SER A 175 -6.08 -29.77 2.06
N LYS A 176 -6.30 -30.73 1.15
CA LYS A 176 -7.41 -31.69 1.24
C LYS A 176 -7.17 -32.83 2.24
N GLN A 177 -5.92 -33.25 2.41
CA GLN A 177 -5.53 -34.32 3.34
C GLN A 177 -5.51 -33.79 4.77
N ASP A 178 -4.84 -32.66 4.98
CA ASP A 178 -4.70 -31.98 6.26
C ASP A 178 -5.65 -30.77 6.33
N ARG A 179 -6.96 -31.06 6.26
CA ARG A 179 -7.96 -29.99 6.34
C ARG A 179 -7.81 -29.21 7.63
N THR A 180 -7.54 -27.93 7.52
CA THR A 180 -7.67 -27.01 8.64
C THR A 180 -9.15 -26.94 9.03
N HIS A 181 -9.46 -26.96 10.33
CA HIS A 181 -10.82 -26.66 10.81
C HIS A 181 -10.96 -25.18 11.19
N ARG A 182 -10.18 -24.32 10.53
CA ARG A 182 -10.25 -22.88 10.74
C ARG A 182 -11.64 -22.40 10.29
N SER A 183 -12.24 -21.54 11.11
CA SER A 183 -13.47 -20.85 10.72
C SER A 183 -13.11 -19.61 9.90
N CYS A 184 -13.76 -19.43 8.75
CA CYS A 184 -13.61 -18.20 7.95
C CYS A 184 -14.24 -17.02 8.69
N GLU A 185 -13.45 -15.99 8.99
CA GLU A 185 -13.90 -14.79 9.70
C GLU A 185 -14.17 -13.59 8.76
N GLY A 186 -14.01 -13.81 7.45
CA GLY A 186 -14.06 -12.77 6.42
C GLY A 186 -15.46 -12.26 6.06
N GLY A 187 -16.52 -12.93 6.54
CA GLY A 187 -17.90 -12.67 6.13
C GLY A 187 -18.16 -13.10 4.67
N ASP A 188 -19.15 -12.47 4.04
CA ASP A 188 -19.59 -12.85 2.68
C ASP A 188 -19.04 -11.96 1.57
N THR A 189 -18.56 -10.74 1.90
CA THR A 189 -18.05 -9.75 0.95
C THR A 189 -16.79 -9.07 1.48
N PHE A 190 -16.04 -8.40 0.60
CA PHE A 190 -14.89 -7.61 1.04
C PHE A 190 -15.31 -6.48 1.98
N GLY A 191 -16.32 -5.71 1.59
CA GLY A 191 -16.78 -4.50 2.28
C GLY A 191 -16.74 -3.28 1.36
N GLU A 192 -17.01 -2.11 1.91
CA GLU A 192 -16.94 -0.85 1.16
C GLU A 192 -15.51 -0.30 1.10
N VAL A 193 -15.15 0.29 -0.04
CA VAL A 193 -13.91 1.08 -0.19
C VAL A 193 -14.29 2.54 -0.25
N ARG A 194 -14.16 3.25 0.88
CA ARG A 194 -14.56 4.65 0.98
C ARG A 194 -13.49 5.58 0.46
N SER A 195 -13.90 6.58 -0.32
CA SER A 195 -13.01 7.63 -0.83
C SER A 195 -12.86 8.78 0.17
N ARG A 196 -11.72 9.47 0.11
CA ARG A 196 -11.37 10.58 1.00
C ARG A 196 -11.03 11.82 0.20
N MET A 197 -11.46 12.97 0.70
CA MET A 197 -11.19 14.29 0.14
C MET A 197 -10.19 15.01 1.04
N PRO A 198 -8.92 15.17 0.61
CA PRO A 198 -7.91 15.87 1.39
C PRO A 198 -8.26 17.37 1.52
N LEU A 199 -7.98 17.94 2.68
CA LEU A 199 -8.21 19.35 2.97
C LEU A 199 -6.96 20.18 2.71
N ARG A 200 -7.12 21.31 2.03
CA ARG A 200 -6.02 22.22 1.68
C ARG A 200 -5.20 22.66 2.88
N GLU A 201 -5.84 22.89 4.03
CA GLU A 201 -5.18 23.42 5.23
C GLU A 201 -4.11 22.49 5.80
N SER A 202 -4.14 21.20 5.42
CA SER A 202 -3.13 20.21 5.79
C SER A 202 -1.78 20.42 5.15
N PHE A 203 -1.73 21.13 4.03
CA PHE A 203 -0.52 21.19 3.19
C PHE A 203 0.13 22.56 3.32
N ASN A 204 0.97 22.73 4.33
CA ASN A 204 1.75 23.95 4.54
C ASN A 204 3.25 23.73 4.33
N PRO A 205 3.81 24.08 3.16
CA PRO A 205 5.25 24.00 2.93
C PRO A 205 6.00 25.24 3.42
N GLY A 206 5.32 26.21 4.05
CA GLY A 206 5.93 27.46 4.51
C GLY A 206 6.88 27.25 5.69
N ARG A 207 8.03 27.92 5.66
CA ARG A 207 8.99 27.91 6.77
C ARG A 207 9.57 29.30 7.08
N GLY A 208 9.78 29.59 8.36
CA GLY A 208 10.34 30.84 8.86
C GLY A 208 9.34 32.00 8.88
N LYS A 209 9.78 33.17 9.36
CA LYS A 209 8.91 34.34 9.59
C LYS A 209 8.17 34.85 8.34
N LEU A 210 8.72 34.62 7.15
CA LEU A 210 8.16 35.05 5.86
C LEU A 210 7.35 33.95 5.15
N GLY A 211 7.19 32.76 5.74
CA GLY A 211 6.41 31.68 5.14
C GLY A 211 6.91 31.19 3.77
N LYS A 212 8.22 31.29 3.50
CA LYS A 212 8.79 30.87 2.20
C LYS A 212 8.55 29.38 2.00
N VAL A 213 8.07 29.00 0.81
CA VAL A 213 7.88 27.60 0.42
C VAL A 213 9.22 26.88 0.49
N LYS A 214 9.28 25.82 1.31
CA LYS A 214 10.49 25.02 1.48
C LYS A 214 10.14 23.54 1.36
N ILE A 215 10.35 23.03 0.16
CA ILE A 215 10.18 21.63 -0.19
C ILE A 215 11.55 21.11 -0.60
N LYS A 216 12.01 20.03 0.05
CA LYS A 216 13.31 19.40 -0.27
C LYS A 216 13.23 17.90 -0.12
N SER A 217 13.69 17.16 -1.14
CA SER A 217 13.97 15.74 -1.02
C SER A 217 15.05 15.48 0.04
N ARG A 218 14.96 14.33 0.71
CA ARG A 218 15.96 13.78 1.62
C ARG A 218 16.33 12.39 1.10
N GLY A 219 16.95 12.37 -0.09
CA GLY A 219 17.12 11.13 -0.86
C GLY A 219 15.76 10.53 -1.22
N MET A 220 15.71 9.20 -1.30
CA MET A 220 14.48 8.44 -1.61
C MET A 220 13.58 8.23 -0.39
N LYS A 221 14.10 8.44 0.82
CA LYS A 221 13.45 8.03 2.07
C LYS A 221 12.62 9.13 2.73
N GLY A 222 12.59 10.34 2.19
CA GLY A 222 11.70 11.34 2.75
C GLY A 222 11.70 12.68 2.04
N ILE A 223 10.74 13.51 2.43
CA ILE A 223 10.51 14.84 1.88
C ILE A 223 10.33 15.81 3.06
N ALA A 224 11.19 16.81 3.13
CA ALA A 224 10.98 17.93 4.03
C ALA A 224 9.97 18.89 3.40
N PHE A 225 8.80 19.03 4.03
CA PHE A 225 7.69 19.85 3.55
C PHE A 225 7.37 20.92 4.60
N GLY A 226 7.98 22.10 4.47
CA GLY A 226 7.91 23.16 5.47
C GLY A 226 8.60 22.76 6.78
N TYR A 227 7.81 22.55 7.83
CA TYR A 227 8.25 22.03 9.13
C TYR A 227 8.07 20.52 9.27
N GLU A 228 7.24 19.90 8.43
CA GLU A 228 6.97 18.48 8.47
C GLU A 228 8.05 17.68 7.72
N LEU A 229 8.22 16.44 8.14
CA LEU A 229 9.00 15.43 7.43
C LEU A 229 8.06 14.31 7.03
N ILE A 230 7.88 14.11 5.73
CA ILE A 230 7.19 12.95 5.19
C ILE A 230 8.21 11.83 5.09
N ASP A 231 8.04 10.78 5.90
CA ASP A 231 8.85 9.58 5.84
C ASP A 231 8.34 8.66 4.72
N LEU A 232 9.24 8.26 3.83
CA LEU A 232 8.99 7.36 2.70
C LEU A 232 9.89 6.12 2.76
N SER A 233 10.56 5.87 3.89
CA SER A 233 11.52 4.77 4.03
C SER A 233 10.92 3.37 3.83
N TRP A 234 9.60 3.24 3.94
CA TRP A 234 8.84 1.99 3.75
C TRP A 234 8.11 1.95 2.39
N VAL A 235 8.25 2.98 1.55
CA VAL A 235 7.70 3.04 0.20
C VAL A 235 8.75 2.51 -0.79
N GLU A 236 8.76 1.19 -0.97
CA GLU A 236 9.85 0.45 -1.65
C GLU A 236 9.93 0.67 -3.16
N GLN A 237 8.83 1.07 -3.80
CA GLN A 237 8.76 1.24 -5.25
C GLN A 237 9.20 2.65 -5.72
N LEU A 238 9.78 3.46 -4.82
CA LEU A 238 10.57 4.62 -5.20
C LEU A 238 11.97 4.13 -5.58
N VAL A 239 12.43 4.50 -6.78
CA VAL A 239 13.71 4.03 -7.34
C VAL A 239 14.75 5.14 -7.44
N GLU A 240 14.34 6.41 -7.42
CA GLU A 240 15.26 7.55 -7.53
C GLU A 240 14.83 8.77 -6.69
N GLU A 241 15.80 9.56 -6.23
CA GLU A 241 15.54 10.83 -5.53
C GLU A 241 14.81 11.86 -6.42
N ALA A 242 14.97 11.78 -7.74
CA ALA A 242 14.25 12.64 -8.68
C ALA A 242 12.73 12.47 -8.55
N GLN A 243 12.25 11.27 -8.19
CA GLN A 243 10.83 11.02 -7.93
C GLN A 243 10.37 11.69 -6.63
N THR A 244 11.14 11.59 -5.54
CA THR A 244 10.75 12.23 -4.27
C THR A 244 10.75 13.75 -4.36
N ARG A 245 11.67 14.33 -5.14
CA ARG A 245 11.65 15.76 -5.48
C ARG A 245 10.36 16.13 -6.21
N SER A 246 9.99 15.37 -7.24
CA SER A 246 8.76 15.57 -8.00
C SER A 246 7.52 15.45 -7.13
N ILE A 247 7.44 14.44 -6.27
CA ILE A 247 6.33 14.23 -5.34
C ILE A 247 6.13 15.44 -4.44
N GLY A 248 7.20 16.00 -3.86
CA GLY A 248 7.09 17.16 -2.99
C GLY A 248 6.44 18.36 -3.67
N ASP A 249 6.90 18.70 -4.88
CA ASP A 249 6.36 19.83 -5.63
C ASP A 249 4.94 19.55 -6.19
N LEU A 250 4.66 18.31 -6.60
CA LEU A 250 3.33 17.91 -7.07
C LEU A 250 2.30 17.90 -5.94
N ILE A 251 2.68 17.53 -4.71
CA ILE A 251 1.80 17.67 -3.53
C ILE A 251 1.46 19.14 -3.31
N TYR A 252 2.44 20.05 -3.44
CA TYR A 252 2.20 21.48 -3.31
C TYR A 252 1.30 22.04 -4.41
N TYR A 253 1.51 21.60 -5.66
CA TYR A 253 0.61 21.91 -6.77
C TYR A 253 -0.81 21.44 -6.47
N ALA A 254 -0.98 20.18 -6.07
CA ALA A 254 -2.28 19.58 -5.76
C ALA A 254 -2.99 20.32 -4.62
N ALA A 255 -2.27 20.69 -3.57
CA ALA A 255 -2.79 21.46 -2.46
C ALA A 255 -3.36 22.83 -2.87
N ARG A 256 -2.76 23.48 -3.85
CA ARG A 256 -3.19 24.80 -4.32
C ARG A 256 -4.38 24.71 -5.27
N GLU A 257 -4.36 23.76 -6.18
CA GLU A 257 -5.24 23.75 -7.36
C GLU A 257 -6.34 22.67 -7.29
N LEU A 258 -6.15 21.60 -6.51
CA LEU A 258 -6.99 20.40 -6.58
C LEU A 258 -7.63 19.96 -5.25
N PHE A 259 -6.96 20.18 -4.11
CA PHE A 259 -7.45 19.78 -2.78
C PHE A 259 -8.45 20.80 -2.20
N ASP A 260 -9.55 21.00 -2.93
CA ASP A 260 -10.63 21.94 -2.58
C ASP A 260 -11.66 21.36 -1.59
N GLY A 261 -11.41 20.15 -1.06
CA GLY A 261 -12.32 19.43 -0.19
C GLY A 261 -13.58 18.91 -0.89
N LYS A 262 -13.62 18.94 -2.24
CA LYS A 262 -14.71 18.40 -3.08
C LYS A 262 -14.26 17.24 -3.96
N ARG A 263 -12.98 17.20 -4.32
CA ARG A 263 -12.38 16.08 -5.06
C ARG A 263 -11.80 15.05 -4.12
N THR A 264 -11.99 13.79 -4.47
CA THR A 264 -11.30 12.68 -3.82
C THR A 264 -9.81 12.73 -4.14
N LEU A 265 -8.99 12.14 -3.27
CA LEU A 265 -7.55 11.99 -3.50
C LEU A 265 -7.27 11.30 -4.84
N ARG A 266 -8.07 10.29 -5.20
CA ARG A 266 -7.92 9.56 -6.47
C ARG A 266 -8.18 10.45 -7.67
N GLU A 267 -9.25 11.24 -7.65
CA GLU A 267 -9.58 12.16 -8.75
C GLU A 267 -8.52 13.25 -8.91
N ALA A 268 -8.05 13.84 -7.80
CA ALA A 268 -7.01 14.86 -7.84
C ALA A 268 -5.70 14.33 -8.42
N LEU A 269 -5.23 13.16 -7.96
CA LEU A 269 -4.01 12.56 -8.49
C LEU A 269 -4.19 12.03 -9.92
N GLY A 270 -5.39 11.60 -10.30
CA GLY A 270 -5.72 11.25 -11.69
C GLY A 270 -5.63 12.45 -12.64
N ILE A 271 -6.07 13.63 -12.20
CA ILE A 271 -5.91 14.88 -12.98
C ILE A 271 -4.43 15.20 -13.17
N ILE A 272 -3.61 15.05 -12.13
CA ILE A 272 -2.16 15.26 -12.22
C ILE A 272 -1.54 14.28 -13.21
N GLU A 273 -1.84 12.99 -13.08
CA GLU A 273 -1.30 11.95 -13.96
C GLU A 273 -1.64 12.23 -15.44
N GLU A 274 -2.87 12.64 -15.75
CA GLU A 274 -3.28 12.98 -17.11
C GLU A 274 -2.59 14.24 -17.65
N LYS A 275 -2.37 15.27 -16.82
CA LYS A 275 -1.61 16.44 -17.21
C LYS A 275 -0.14 16.09 -17.47
N LEU A 276 0.46 15.31 -16.58
CA LEU A 276 1.84 14.82 -16.72
C LEU A 276 2.04 14.04 -18.02
N LYS A 277 1.09 13.17 -18.40
CA LYS A 277 1.14 12.43 -19.67
C LYS A 277 1.02 13.32 -20.90
N LYS A 278 0.20 14.38 -20.86
CA LYS A 278 -0.10 15.23 -22.02
C LYS A 278 0.90 16.37 -22.22
N GLU A 279 1.29 17.01 -21.13
CA GLU A 279 2.05 18.27 -21.12
C GLU A 279 3.49 18.07 -20.63
N GLY A 280 3.82 16.88 -20.11
CA GLY A 280 5.12 16.56 -19.53
C GLY A 280 5.28 17.08 -18.10
N LEU A 281 6.40 16.71 -17.48
CA LEU A 281 6.68 16.98 -16.07
C LEU A 281 6.85 18.48 -15.78
N ASP A 282 7.51 19.20 -16.69
CA ASP A 282 7.80 20.64 -16.54
C ASP A 282 6.54 21.51 -16.43
N SER A 283 5.40 21.05 -16.93
CA SER A 283 4.13 21.81 -16.94
C SER A 283 3.57 22.09 -15.54
N LEU A 284 3.86 21.23 -14.56
CA LEU A 284 3.33 21.31 -13.20
C LEU A 284 4.38 21.73 -12.17
N LEU A 285 5.63 21.86 -12.60
CA LEU A 285 6.76 22.16 -11.73
C LEU A 285 7.01 23.67 -11.64
N PRO A 286 7.59 24.14 -10.53
CA PRO A 286 7.87 25.56 -10.34
C PRO A 286 8.95 26.11 -11.28
N PHE A 287 9.81 25.25 -11.83
CA PHE A 287 10.86 25.59 -12.77
C PHE A 287 11.28 24.35 -13.57
N ILE A 288 11.79 24.58 -14.79
CA ILE A 288 12.35 23.53 -15.65
C ILE A 288 13.68 23.05 -15.07
N SER A 289 13.84 21.74 -14.88
CA SER A 289 15.06 21.16 -14.32
C SER A 289 15.18 19.68 -14.67
N GLY A 290 16.39 19.24 -15.03
CA GLY A 290 16.70 17.83 -15.27
C GLY A 290 16.80 16.98 -14.00
N GLN A 291 16.38 17.49 -12.84
CA GLN A 291 16.44 16.81 -11.55
C GLN A 291 15.11 16.15 -11.14
N TYR A 292 14.14 16.09 -12.04
CA TYR A 292 12.81 15.56 -11.77
C TYR A 292 12.56 14.28 -12.60
N ALA A 293 11.75 13.37 -12.05
CA ALA A 293 11.35 12.13 -12.69
C ALA A 293 9.89 11.82 -12.35
N PHE A 294 9.16 11.23 -13.30
CA PHE A 294 7.73 10.95 -13.11
C PHE A 294 7.49 10.00 -11.92
N PRO A 295 6.74 10.42 -10.90
CA PRO A 295 6.23 9.52 -9.88
C PRO A 295 4.87 8.94 -10.32
N ARG A 296 4.51 7.75 -9.84
CA ARG A 296 3.16 7.22 -10.02
C ARG A 296 2.22 7.83 -8.99
N LYS A 297 0.91 7.78 -9.28
CA LYS A 297 -0.15 8.18 -8.33
C LYS A 297 -0.05 7.46 -6.98
N TYR A 298 0.45 6.22 -6.94
CA TYR A 298 0.61 5.44 -5.72
C TYR A 298 1.65 6.03 -4.77
N GLU A 299 2.85 6.35 -5.26
CA GLU A 299 3.89 6.97 -4.43
C GLU A 299 3.50 8.40 -4.00
N MET A 300 2.80 9.15 -4.86
CA MET A 300 2.24 10.45 -4.50
C MET A 300 1.21 10.31 -3.36
N ALA A 301 0.26 9.37 -3.48
CA ALA A 301 -0.74 9.11 -2.46
C ALA A 301 -0.09 8.62 -1.15
N ALA A 302 0.91 7.74 -1.26
CA ALA A 302 1.67 7.24 -0.13
C ALA A 302 2.33 8.36 0.67
N ALA A 303 2.93 9.34 -0.02
CA ALA A 303 3.51 10.51 0.62
C ALA A 303 2.47 11.40 1.30
N ILE A 304 1.32 11.63 0.65
CA ILE A 304 0.22 12.41 1.23
C ILE A 304 -0.31 11.71 2.48
N ASN A 305 -0.55 10.41 2.44
CA ASN A 305 -1.09 9.63 3.55
C ASN A 305 -0.16 9.54 4.76
N ARG A 306 1.15 9.80 4.58
CA ARG A 306 2.16 9.82 5.65
C ARG A 306 2.45 11.23 6.16
N LEU A 307 1.78 12.26 5.62
CA LEU A 307 1.86 13.61 6.14
C LEU A 307 1.02 13.71 7.43
N THR A 308 1.67 13.88 8.57
CA THR A 308 1.09 13.98 9.93
C THR A 308 0.07 15.12 10.10
N SER A 309 0.13 16.15 9.27
CA SER A 309 -0.83 17.27 9.24
C SER A 309 -2.03 17.04 8.32
N LEU A 310 -2.07 15.91 7.60
CA LEU A 310 -3.18 15.54 6.74
C LEU A 310 -4.49 15.47 7.53
N LYS A 311 -5.52 16.05 6.95
CA LYS A 311 -6.92 15.99 7.36
C LYS A 311 -7.73 15.66 6.13
N CYS A 312 -8.63 14.71 6.29
CA CYS A 312 -9.47 14.26 5.20
C CYS A 312 -10.95 14.33 5.62
N LYS A 313 -11.81 14.70 4.67
CA LYS A 313 -13.25 14.44 4.76
C LYS A 313 -13.57 13.14 4.04
N ARG A 314 -14.66 12.48 4.43
CA ARG A 314 -15.23 11.40 3.63
C ARG A 314 -15.93 12.00 2.41
N ALA A 315 -15.75 11.35 1.27
CA ALA A 315 -16.46 11.64 0.03
C ALA A 315 -17.94 11.24 0.12
#